data_AF-A0A955SVT6-F1
#
_entry.id   AF-A0A955SVT6-F1
#
_cell.length_a   1.000
_cell.length_b   1.000
_cell.length_c   1.000
_cell.angle_alpha   90.00
_cell.angle_beta   90.00
_cell.angle_gamma   90.00
#
_symmetry.space_group_name_H-M   'P 1'
#
loop_
_entity.id
_entity.type
_entity.pdbx_description
1 polymer ?
#
loop_
_entity_poly.entity_id
_entity_poly.type
_entity_poly.pdbx_seq_one_letter_code
_entity_poly.pdbx_strand_id
1 'polypeptide(L)'
;MTDSGTEINQPKKAERIGVLGGTFDPIHHAHLRMAEESFERLNLDRVLLVLSASPPHKENEGITPFETRWKMLRAVCENNSRLVPVDLEAKRGGPSYTKDTLKAIQKEYGPETELMLLVGMDSAVEFCSWKS
;
A
#
# COMPACT_ATOMS: atom_id res chain seq x y z
N MET A 1 -23.46 -42.25 22.51
CA MET A 1 -22.62 -42.51 21.31
C MET A 1 -23.51 -42.15 20.13
N THR A 2 -23.36 -41.02 19.46
CA THR A 2 -22.15 -40.49 18.83
C THR A 2 -22.04 -38.97 18.93
N ASP A 3 -20.82 -38.58 19.26
CA ASP A 3 -20.10 -37.30 19.15
C ASP A 3 -20.70 -36.20 18.25
N SER A 4 -21.16 -35.11 18.87
CA SER A 4 -21.41 -33.83 18.22
C SER A 4 -20.07 -33.10 18.08
N GLY A 5 -19.40 -33.29 16.94
CA GLY A 5 -18.14 -32.64 16.63
C GLY A 5 -18.28 -31.12 16.61
N THR A 6 -17.78 -30.47 17.65
CA THR A 6 -17.58 -29.01 17.70
C THR A 6 -16.58 -28.63 16.60
N GLU A 7 -17.03 -27.91 15.57
CA GLU A 7 -16.13 -27.21 14.66
C GLU A 7 -15.33 -26.20 15.47
N ILE A 8 -14.09 -26.56 15.78
CA ILE A 8 -13.09 -25.65 16.32
C ILE A 8 -12.78 -24.61 15.24
N ASN A 9 -13.41 -23.46 15.38
CA ASN A 9 -13.15 -22.26 14.59
C ASN A 9 -11.68 -21.87 14.79
N GLN A 10 -10.82 -22.23 13.85
CA GLN A 10 -9.41 -21.81 13.88
C GLN A 10 -9.37 -20.28 13.78
N PRO A 11 -8.57 -19.60 14.62
CA PRO A 11 -8.43 -18.16 14.51
C PRO A 11 -7.94 -17.81 13.10
N LYS A 12 -8.70 -16.96 12.40
CA LYS A 12 -8.32 -16.46 11.09
C LYS A 12 -6.96 -15.75 11.24
N LYS A 13 -5.92 -16.27 10.58
CA LYS A 13 -4.58 -15.68 10.61
C LYS A 13 -4.68 -14.20 10.23
N ALA A 14 -4.04 -13.33 11.00
CA ALA A 14 -3.88 -11.91 10.71
C ALA A 14 -3.35 -11.72 9.28
N GLU A 15 -4.03 -10.92 8.47
CA GLU A 15 -3.59 -10.60 7.11
C GLU A 15 -2.36 -9.69 7.17
N ARG A 16 -1.35 -9.99 6.36
CA ARG A 16 -0.06 -9.28 6.36
C ARG A 16 0.07 -8.50 5.07
N ILE A 17 0.04 -7.18 5.18
CA ILE A 17 -0.10 -6.29 4.02
C ILE A 17 1.08 -5.34 3.94
N GLY A 18 1.79 -5.38 2.80
CA GLY A 18 2.77 -4.36 2.46
C GLY A 18 2.09 -3.10 1.93
N VAL A 19 2.51 -1.92 2.37
CA VAL A 19 2.02 -0.64 1.88
C VAL A 19 3.18 0.11 1.24
N LEU A 20 3.17 0.21 -0.09
CA LEU A 20 4.17 0.95 -0.87
C LEU A 20 3.52 2.21 -1.44
N GLY A 21 3.82 3.34 -0.81
CA GLY A 21 3.36 4.66 -1.27
C GLY A 21 4.33 5.28 -2.29
N GLY A 22 3.80 5.98 -3.29
CA GLY A 22 4.64 6.68 -4.25
C GLY A 22 3.88 7.66 -5.15
N THR A 23 4.59 8.63 -5.72
CA THR A 23 4.03 9.48 -6.79
C THR A 23 3.72 8.64 -8.03
N PHE A 24 4.54 7.61 -8.31
CA PHE A 24 4.45 6.73 -9.48
C PHE A 24 4.28 7.53 -10.78
N ASP A 25 5.31 8.32 -11.11
CA ASP A 25 5.30 9.25 -12.24
C ASP A 25 6.45 8.98 -13.24
N PRO A 26 6.42 7.85 -13.99
CA PRO A 26 5.44 6.76 -13.94
C PRO A 26 5.83 5.62 -12.97
N ILE A 27 4.93 4.66 -12.76
CA ILE A 27 5.31 3.35 -12.18
C ILE A 27 6.29 2.63 -13.12
N HIS A 28 7.27 1.90 -12.57
CA HIS A 28 8.36 1.27 -13.32
C HIS A 28 8.92 0.05 -12.57
N HIS A 29 9.82 -0.71 -13.22
CA HIS A 29 10.31 -1.99 -12.70
C HIS A 29 10.94 -1.95 -11.31
N ALA A 30 11.64 -0.88 -10.92
CA ALA A 30 12.19 -0.83 -9.56
C ALA A 30 11.10 -0.84 -8.47
N HIS A 31 9.95 -0.19 -8.70
CA HIS A 31 8.80 -0.25 -7.77
C HIS A 31 8.23 -1.68 -7.70
N LEU A 32 8.08 -2.33 -8.86
CA LEU A 32 7.52 -3.68 -8.95
C LEU A 32 8.43 -4.71 -8.30
N ARG A 33 9.73 -4.62 -8.56
CA ARG A 33 10.73 -5.48 -7.95
C ARG A 33 10.74 -5.35 -6.44
N MET A 34 10.64 -4.12 -5.92
CA MET A 34 10.53 -3.88 -4.48
C MET A 34 9.27 -4.52 -3.89
N ALA A 35 8.12 -4.36 -4.55
CA ALA A 35 6.87 -4.97 -4.10
C ALA A 35 6.93 -6.51 -4.12
N GLU A 36 7.45 -7.11 -5.20
CA GLU A 36 7.61 -8.55 -5.36
C GLU A 36 8.57 -9.15 -4.33
N GLU A 37 9.77 -8.56 -4.17
CA GLU A 37 10.73 -9.06 -3.17
C GLU A 37 10.20 -8.92 -1.75
N SER A 38 9.49 -7.83 -1.45
CA SER A 38 8.87 -7.63 -0.13
C SER A 38 7.77 -8.66 0.11
N PHE A 39 6.93 -8.91 -0.90
CA PHE A 39 5.87 -9.92 -0.83
C PHE A 39 6.44 -11.29 -0.43
N GLU A 40 7.49 -11.73 -1.11
CA GLU A 40 8.11 -13.04 -0.87
C GLU A 40 8.87 -13.08 0.47
N ARG A 41 9.77 -12.12 0.70
CA ARG A 41 10.67 -12.14 1.86
C ARG A 41 9.95 -11.90 3.19
N LEU A 42 8.89 -11.10 3.16
CA LEU A 42 8.12 -10.78 4.36
C LEU A 42 6.90 -11.69 4.52
N ASN A 43 6.65 -12.65 3.61
CA ASN A 43 5.46 -13.50 3.59
C ASN A 43 4.17 -12.68 3.70
N LEU A 44 3.99 -11.72 2.78
CA LEU A 44 2.80 -10.88 2.69
C LEU A 44 1.68 -11.61 1.94
N ASP A 45 0.43 -11.29 2.28
CA ASP A 45 -0.74 -11.75 1.54
C ASP A 45 -1.02 -10.88 0.32
N ARG A 46 -0.63 -9.59 0.36
CA ARG A 46 -0.68 -8.64 -0.76
C ARG A 46 0.19 -7.40 -0.50
N VAL A 47 0.44 -6.64 -1.55
CA VAL A 47 1.05 -5.31 -1.51
C VAL A 47 0.07 -4.28 -2.06
N LEU A 48 -0.25 -3.27 -1.25
CA LEU A 48 -1.01 -2.10 -1.66
C LEU A 48 -0.05 -1.07 -2.26
N LEU A 49 -0.28 -0.71 -3.52
CA LEU A 49 0.41 0.38 -4.20
C LEU A 49 -0.43 1.65 -4.05
N VAL A 50 -0.08 2.51 -3.08
CA VAL A 50 -0.84 3.73 -2.78
C VAL A 50 -0.34 4.87 -3.65
N LEU A 51 -1.18 5.33 -4.58
CA LEU A 51 -0.87 6.45 -5.45
C LEU A 51 -1.01 7.77 -4.70
N SER A 52 0.08 8.52 -4.62
CA SER A 52 0.06 9.85 -4.01
C SER A 52 -0.71 10.85 -4.86
N ALA A 53 -1.66 11.55 -4.24
CA ALA A 53 -2.49 12.57 -4.88
C ALA A 53 -1.82 13.94 -4.88
N SER A 54 -1.31 14.36 -3.72
CA SER A 54 -0.62 15.64 -3.54
C SER A 54 0.55 15.44 -2.56
N PRO A 55 1.72 14.97 -3.02
CA PRO A 55 2.87 14.73 -2.16
C PRO A 55 3.36 16.05 -1.53
N PRO A 56 3.36 16.20 -0.19
CA PRO A 56 3.65 17.47 0.48
C PRO A 56 5.10 17.98 0.29
N HIS A 57 6.01 17.09 -0.14
CA HIS A 57 7.44 17.39 -0.33
C HIS A 57 7.83 17.67 -1.79
N LYS A 58 6.87 17.69 -2.72
CA LYS A 58 7.10 18.10 -4.11
C LYS A 58 6.22 19.31 -4.42
N GLU A 59 6.81 20.37 -4.94
CA GLU A 59 6.03 21.40 -5.61
C GLU A 59 5.30 20.71 -6.77
N ASN A 60 3.98 20.89 -6.89
CA ASN A 60 3.16 20.17 -7.88
C ASN A 60 3.52 20.51 -9.35
N GLU A 61 4.57 21.31 -9.59
CA GLU A 61 5.07 21.64 -10.91
C GLU A 61 5.71 20.40 -11.57
N GLY A 62 5.17 20.01 -12.72
CA GLY A 62 5.73 18.92 -13.53
C GLY A 62 5.27 17.51 -13.17
N ILE A 63 4.43 17.33 -12.14
CA ILE A 63 3.84 16.01 -11.85
C ILE A 63 2.73 15.70 -12.86
N THR A 64 2.80 14.51 -13.49
CA THR A 64 1.76 14.05 -14.41
C THR A 64 0.38 14.00 -13.71
N PRO A 65 -0.73 14.35 -14.39
CA PRO A 65 -2.07 14.31 -13.80
C PRO A 65 -2.37 12.98 -13.10
N PHE A 66 -3.05 13.05 -11.95
CA PHE A 66 -3.39 11.87 -11.14
C PHE A 66 -4.05 10.76 -11.97
N GLU A 67 -5.03 11.12 -12.80
CA GLU A 67 -5.76 10.17 -13.64
C GLU A 67 -4.87 9.40 -14.61
N THR A 68 -3.82 10.03 -15.15
CA THR A 68 -2.87 9.37 -16.04
C THR A 68 -2.01 8.38 -15.27
N ARG A 69 -1.47 8.79 -14.12
CA ARG A 69 -0.68 7.90 -13.24
C ARG A 69 -1.52 6.74 -12.70
N TRP A 70 -2.78 7.00 -12.37
CA TRP A 70 -3.74 5.99 -11.92
C TRP A 70 -4.04 4.94 -12.98
N LYS A 71 -4.24 5.36 -14.25
CA LYS A 71 -4.40 4.43 -15.38
C LYS A 71 -3.18 3.52 -15.53
N MET A 72 -1.97 4.09 -15.47
CA MET A 72 -0.73 3.31 -15.59
C MET A 72 -0.56 2.34 -14.43
N LEU A 73 -0.81 2.79 -13.19
CA LEU A 73 -0.75 1.95 -12.01
C LEU A 73 -1.71 0.77 -12.08
N ARG A 74 -2.97 1.03 -12.45
CA ARG A 74 -3.99 -0.02 -12.62
C ARG A 74 -3.60 -1.03 -13.69
N ALA A 75 -3.15 -0.57 -14.85
CA ALA A 75 -2.75 -1.46 -15.95
C ALA A 75 -1.65 -2.45 -15.53
N VAL A 76 -0.72 -2.00 -14.68
CA VAL A 76 0.34 -2.87 -14.16
C VAL A 76 -0.18 -3.89 -13.12
N CYS A 77 -1.23 -3.56 -12.37
CA CYS A 77 -1.83 -4.46 -11.39
C CYS A 77 -2.85 -5.45 -11.98
N GLU A 78 -3.39 -5.21 -13.18
CA GLU A 78 -4.52 -5.98 -13.75
C GLU A 78 -4.31 -7.51 -13.78
N ASN A 79 -3.07 -7.96 -14.00
CA ASN A 79 -2.74 -9.39 -14.09
C ASN A 79 -1.96 -9.93 -12.89
N ASN A 80 -1.86 -9.16 -11.80
CA ASN A 80 -1.15 -9.58 -10.59
C ASN A 80 -2.00 -9.32 -9.35
N SER A 81 -2.74 -10.34 -8.91
CA SER A 81 -3.62 -10.26 -7.74
C SER A 81 -2.87 -9.98 -6.42
N ARG A 82 -1.53 -10.10 -6.41
CA ARG A 82 -0.69 -9.76 -5.26
C ARG A 82 -0.49 -8.25 -5.13
N LEU A 83 -0.69 -7.49 -6.21
CA LEU A 83 -0.53 -6.04 -6.27
C LEU A 83 -1.91 -5.37 -6.35
N VAL A 84 -2.23 -4.53 -5.38
CA VAL A 84 -3.53 -3.85 -5.32
C VAL A 84 -3.31 -2.35 -5.45
N PRO A 85 -3.82 -1.70 -6.51
CA PRO A 85 -3.71 -0.25 -6.66
C PRO A 85 -4.69 0.46 -5.71
N VAL A 86 -4.25 1.53 -5.04
CA VAL A 86 -5.05 2.26 -4.04
C VAL A 86 -5.01 3.77 -4.32
N ASP A 87 -6.20 4.40 -4.36
CA ASP A 87 -6.44 5.82 -4.66
C ASP A 87 -6.97 6.62 -3.46
N LEU A 88 -6.88 6.07 -2.25
CA LEU A 88 -7.52 6.64 -1.05
C LEU A 88 -7.09 8.08 -0.75
N GLU A 89 -5.86 8.47 -1.13
CA GLU A 89 -5.36 9.81 -0.87
C GLU A 89 -6.05 10.86 -1.75
N ALA A 90 -6.39 10.51 -2.99
CA ALA A 90 -7.18 11.37 -3.88
C ALA A 90 -8.61 11.52 -3.37
N LYS A 91 -9.20 10.43 -2.87
CA LYS A 91 -10.54 10.44 -2.26
C LYS A 91 -10.60 11.29 -0.98
N ARG A 92 -9.54 11.25 -0.16
CA ARG A 92 -9.44 12.04 1.07
C ARG A 92 -9.28 13.54 0.78
N GLY A 93 -8.57 13.89 -0.28
CA GLY A 93 -8.18 15.27 -0.59
C GLY A 93 -7.13 15.81 0.39
N GLY A 94 -6.59 16.99 0.06
CA GLY A 94 -5.50 17.60 0.82
C GLY A 94 -4.15 16.87 0.68
N PRO A 95 -3.17 17.18 1.54
CA PRO A 95 -1.84 16.57 1.47
C PRO A 95 -1.83 15.05 1.71
N SER A 96 -0.95 14.38 0.99
CA SER A 96 -0.66 12.96 1.13
C SER A 96 0.26 12.66 2.32
N TYR A 97 -0.29 12.46 3.52
CA TYR A 97 0.47 12.01 4.69
C TYR A 97 0.38 10.50 4.92
N THR A 98 1.53 9.83 5.01
CA THR A 98 1.65 8.38 5.23
C THR A 98 0.89 7.91 6.47
N LYS A 99 0.95 8.67 7.58
CA LYS A 99 0.22 8.35 8.83
C LYS A 99 -1.29 8.26 8.61
N ASP A 100 -1.86 9.21 7.89
CA ASP A 100 -3.31 9.26 7.64
C ASP A 100 -3.73 8.13 6.70
N THR A 101 -2.85 7.80 5.74
CA THR A 101 -3.00 6.66 4.83
C THR A 101 -2.97 5.33 5.57
N LEU A 102 -1.99 5.08 6.43
CA LEU A 102 -1.90 3.86 7.23
C LEU A 102 -3.10 3.69 8.17
N LYS A 103 -3.56 4.77 8.81
CA LYS A 103 -4.78 4.75 9.63
C LYS A 103 -6.03 4.39 8.84
N ALA A 104 -6.18 4.94 7.63
CA ALA A 104 -7.30 4.63 6.76
C ALA A 104 -7.29 3.16 6.33
N ILE A 105 -6.12 2.64 5.95
CA ILE A 105 -5.94 1.22 5.56
C ILE A 105 -6.23 0.32 6.76
N GLN A 106 -5.69 0.61 7.96
CA GLN A 106 -5.96 -0.22 9.15
C GLN A 106 -7.45 -0.26 9.50
N LYS A 107 -8.15 0.86 9.32
CA LYS A 107 -9.61 0.94 9.54
C LYS A 107 -10.39 0.06 8.54
N GLU A 108 -9.93 0.00 7.29
CA GLU A 108 -10.57 -0.77 6.22
C GLU A 108 -10.34 -2.28 6.37
N TYR A 109 -9.12 -2.70 6.67
CA TYR A 109 -8.74 -4.12 6.74
C TYR A 109 -8.93 -4.75 8.13
N GLY A 110 -9.04 -3.93 9.18
CA GLY A 110 -9.31 -4.35 10.55
C GLY A 110 -8.07 -4.23 11.46
N PRO A 111 -8.27 -4.16 12.79
CA PRO A 111 -7.19 -3.92 13.75
C PRO A 111 -6.17 -5.07 13.86
N GLU A 112 -6.55 -6.28 13.47
CA GLU A 112 -5.67 -7.47 13.50
C GLU A 112 -4.73 -7.54 12.28
N THR A 113 -4.91 -6.69 11.27
CA THR A 113 -4.05 -6.68 10.08
C THR A 113 -2.65 -6.17 10.42
N GLU A 114 -1.62 -6.93 10.04
CA GLU A 114 -0.23 -6.51 10.15
C GLU A 114 0.14 -5.64 8.93
N LEU A 115 0.17 -4.32 9.12
CA LEU A 115 0.64 -3.39 8.10
C LEU A 115 2.16 -3.22 8.15
N MET A 116 2.80 -3.38 6.99
CA MET A 116 4.23 -3.16 6.80
C MET A 116 4.44 -2.02 5.80
N LEU A 117 4.96 -0.90 6.27
CA LEU A 117 5.31 0.21 5.39
C LEU A 117 6.59 -0.16 4.61
N LEU A 118 6.48 -0.16 3.27
CA LEU A 118 7.59 -0.40 2.36
C LEU A 118 8.14 0.94 1.88
N VAL A 119 9.43 1.17 2.10
CA VAL A 119 10.08 2.45 1.83
C VAL A 119 11.38 2.20 1.06
N GLY A 120 11.55 2.90 -0.07
CA GLY A 120 12.82 2.92 -0.79
C GLY A 120 13.90 3.71 -0.04
N MET A 121 15.17 3.47 -0.35
CA MET A 121 16.28 4.10 0.38
C MET A 121 16.19 5.63 0.39
N ASP A 122 15.85 6.25 -0.75
CA ASP A 122 15.76 7.71 -0.88
C ASP A 122 14.74 8.30 0.11
N SER A 123 13.56 7.68 0.20
CA SER A 123 12.51 8.05 1.16
C SER A 123 12.89 7.73 2.61
N ALA A 124 13.69 6.69 2.84
CA ALA A 124 14.10 6.29 4.18
C ALA A 124 15.06 7.31 4.81
N VAL A 125 15.92 7.95 4.01
CA VAL A 125 16.82 9.04 4.46
C VAL A 125 16.03 10.22 5.02
N GLU A 126 14.86 10.51 4.45
CA GLU A 126 14.00 11.60 4.87
C GLU A 126 12.97 11.20 5.93
N PHE A 127 12.91 9.93 6.35
CA PHE A 127 11.84 9.40 7.19
C PHE A 127 11.63 10.20 8.49
N CYS A 128 12.71 10.64 9.14
CA CYS A 128 12.63 11.43 10.38
C CYS A 128 12.04 12.85 10.20
N SER A 129 11.94 13.33 8.96
CA SER A 129 11.31 14.62 8.63
C SER A 129 9.81 14.50 8.35
N TRP A 130 9.29 13.28 8.24
CA TRP A 130 7.89 13.06 7.93
C TRP A 130 6.98 13.48 9.08
N LYS A 131 5.78 13.95 8.74
CA LYS A 131 4.81 14.41 9.72
C LYS A 131 4.29 13.24 10.55
N SER A 132 4.50 13.33 11.87
CA SER A 132 4.15 12.30 12.86
C SER A 132 2.73 12.33 13.39
#